data_AF-A0A9W9KM17-F1
#
_entry.id   AF-A0A9W9KM17-F1
#
_cell.length_a   1.000
_cell.length_b   1.000
_cell.length_c   1.000
_cell.angle_alpha   90.00
_cell.angle_beta   90.00
_cell.angle_gamma   90.00
#
_symmetry.space_group_name_H-M   'P 1'
#
loop_
_entity.id
_entity.type
_entity.pdbx_description
1 polymer ?
#
loop_
_entity_poly.entity_id
_entity_poly.type
_entity_poly.pdbx_seq_one_letter_code
_entity_poly.pdbx_strand_id
1 'polypeptide(L)'
;MLFSTAVSRPLQLATRTLQWSSAVIVMGLTSFFISRGPHGQHIIYQEVIAVLSVVFFLPAFISPFLPTALSKFVLLIDVIFSYLWLTAFIFAAQDYNQHSCYFNSPPGVTCGRKKANESFIFLAFIFTFFGMFLEVAALWAYRKEKRSTPAVEKNGGARPPLDAPVDPAAPATAV
;
A
#
# COMPACT_ATOMS: atom_id res chain seq x y z
N MET A 1 6.63 -17.13 13.84
CA MET A 1 6.13 -15.79 14.21
C MET A 1 7.15 -14.80 13.65
N LEU A 2 6.87 -14.11 12.55
CA LEU A 2 7.87 -13.21 11.93
C LEU A 2 7.39 -11.78 11.69
N PHE A 3 6.11 -11.50 11.97
CA PHE A 3 5.58 -10.14 12.03
C PHE A 3 4.59 -10.08 13.20
N SER A 4 5.04 -9.55 14.33
CA SER A 4 4.10 -9.15 15.39
C SER A 4 3.22 -8.04 14.82
N THR A 5 1.90 -8.15 14.97
CA THR A 5 0.94 -7.10 14.55
C THR A 5 1.26 -5.73 15.15
N ALA A 6 2.00 -5.70 16.27
CA ALA A 6 2.53 -4.50 16.90
C ALA A 6 3.59 -3.76 16.05
N VAL A 7 4.33 -4.47 15.18
CA VAL A 7 5.42 -3.89 14.37
C VAL A 7 5.02 -3.76 12.90
N SER A 8 4.22 -4.68 12.36
CA SER A 8 3.81 -4.63 10.95
C SER A 8 2.89 -3.45 10.63
N ARG A 9 1.96 -3.12 11.52
CA ARG A 9 1.03 -1.99 11.34
C ARG A 9 1.72 -0.61 11.28
N PRO A 10 2.57 -0.23 12.26
CA PRO A 10 3.26 1.06 12.19
C PRO A 10 4.25 1.12 11.03
N LEU A 11 4.92 0.02 10.69
CA LEU A 11 5.82 -0.05 9.54
C LEU A 11 5.04 0.17 8.22
N GLN A 12 3.90 -0.49 8.06
CA GLN A 12 3.02 -0.31 6.91
C GLN A 12 2.53 1.14 6.84
N LEU A 13 2.05 1.73 7.94
CA LEU A 13 1.63 3.13 7.96
C LEU A 13 2.77 4.10 7.61
N ALA A 14 3.99 3.85 8.12
CA ALA A 14 5.17 4.66 7.81
C ALA A 14 5.51 4.61 6.31
N THR A 15 5.56 3.41 5.72
CA THR A 15 5.81 3.26 4.28
C THR A 15 4.73 3.94 3.43
N ARG A 16 3.45 3.86 3.83
CA ARG A 16 2.34 4.57 3.16
C ARG A 16 2.47 6.09 3.25
N THR A 17 2.88 6.58 4.42
CA THR A 17 3.11 8.01 4.64
C THR A 17 4.27 8.52 3.77
N LEU A 18 5.36 7.75 3.68
CA LEU A 18 6.52 8.08 2.85
C LEU A 18 6.21 8.01 1.34
N GLN A 19 5.40 7.03 0.92
CA GLN A 19 4.88 6.92 -0.44
C GLN A 19 4.04 8.15 -0.80
N TRP A 20 3.09 8.50 0.07
CA TRP A 20 2.19 9.63 -0.14
C TRP A 20 2.94 10.98 -0.12
N SER A 21 3.82 11.21 0.85
CA SER A 21 4.60 12.45 0.91
C SER A 21 5.53 12.63 -0.29
N SER A 22 6.12 11.54 -0.79
CA SER A 22 6.94 11.58 -2.01
C SER A 22 6.11 11.99 -3.23
N ALA A 23 4.90 11.45 -3.39
CA ALA A 23 3.99 11.85 -4.46
C ALA A 23 3.59 13.34 -4.38
N VAL A 24 3.29 13.85 -3.17
CA VAL A 24 2.97 15.27 -2.95
C VAL A 24 4.15 16.18 -3.30
N ILE A 25 5.38 15.78 -2.96
CA ILE A 25 6.59 16.55 -3.30
C ILE A 25 6.80 16.60 -4.81
N VAL A 26 6.63 15.49 -5.53
CA VAL A 26 6.70 15.45 -7.00
C VAL A 26 5.62 16.33 -7.62
N MET A 27 4.39 16.29 -7.11
CA MET A 27 3.30 17.18 -7.54
C MET A 27 3.71 18.65 -7.38
N GLY A 28 4.22 19.04 -6.21
CA GLY A 28 4.66 20.41 -5.96
C GLY A 28 5.82 20.87 -6.86
N LEU A 29 6.81 20.00 -7.10
CA LEU A 29 7.94 20.30 -7.98
C LEU A 29 7.52 20.42 -9.45
N THR A 30 6.67 19.52 -9.93
CA THR A 30 6.17 19.52 -11.32
C THR A 30 5.27 20.73 -11.59
N SER A 31 4.36 21.07 -10.68
CA SER A 31 3.54 22.29 -10.78
C SER A 31 4.40 23.56 -10.73
N PHE A 32 5.47 23.58 -9.92
CA PHE A 32 6.42 24.69 -9.92
C PHE A 32 7.10 24.86 -11.29
N PHE A 33 7.54 23.76 -11.93
CA PHE A 33 8.13 23.84 -13.26
C PHE A 33 7.15 24.33 -14.33
N ILE A 34 5.88 23.95 -14.25
CA ILE A 34 4.84 24.41 -15.17
C ILE A 34 4.55 25.90 -15.02
N SER A 35 4.62 26.43 -13.79
CA SER A 35 4.38 27.86 -13.52
C SER A 35 5.52 28.78 -13.98
N ARG A 36 6.75 28.26 -14.13
CA ARG A 36 7.98 29.05 -14.30
C ARG A 36 8.79 28.72 -15.55
N GLY A 37 8.56 27.57 -16.19
CA GLY A 37 9.43 27.02 -17.23
C GLY A 37 8.69 26.43 -18.42
N PRO A 38 9.41 26.04 -19.48
CA PRO A 38 8.83 25.57 -20.73
C PRO A 38 7.97 24.32 -20.52
N HIS A 39 6.82 24.29 -21.18
CA HIS A 39 5.85 23.20 -21.14
C HIS A 39 6.39 21.94 -21.84
N GLY A 40 7.24 21.18 -21.16
CA GLY A 40 7.69 19.87 -21.63
C GLY A 40 6.57 18.84 -21.48
N GLN A 41 6.29 18.08 -22.54
CA GLN A 41 5.29 17.01 -22.53
C GLN A 41 5.53 15.99 -21.40
N HIS A 42 6.80 15.67 -21.12
CA HIS A 42 7.18 14.75 -20.03
C HIS A 42 6.83 15.26 -18.63
N ILE A 43 6.83 16.58 -18.42
CA ILE A 43 6.49 17.20 -17.11
C ILE A 43 4.99 17.06 -16.83
N ILE A 44 4.15 17.22 -17.87
CA ILE A 44 2.69 17.07 -17.76
C ILE A 44 2.32 15.62 -17.39
N TYR A 45 2.97 14.63 -18.02
CA TYR A 45 2.74 13.22 -17.65
C TYR A 45 3.12 12.92 -16.20
N GLN A 46 4.25 13.46 -15.73
CA GLN A 46 4.69 13.29 -14.33
C GLN A 46 3.71 13.95 -13.36
N GLU A 47 3.21 15.15 -13.68
CA GLU A 47 2.21 15.84 -12.85
C GLU A 47 0.91 15.04 -12.76
N VAL A 48 0.38 14.53 -13.88
CA VAL A 48 -0.86 13.72 -13.87
C VAL A 48 -0.69 12.47 -13.00
N ILE A 49 0.44 11.77 -13.13
CA ILE A 49 0.73 10.58 -12.29
C ILE A 49 0.83 10.97 -10.81
N ALA A 50 1.45 12.11 -10.49
CA ALA A 50 1.55 12.62 -9.12
C ALA A 50 0.17 13.01 -8.53
N VAL A 51 -0.68 13.71 -9.29
CA VAL A 51 -2.01 14.11 -8.83
C VAL A 51 -2.91 12.89 -8.60
N LEU A 52 -2.92 11.94 -9.53
CA LEU A 52 -3.70 10.71 -9.39
C LEU A 52 -3.23 9.90 -8.17
N SER A 53 -1.92 9.78 -7.96
CA SER A 53 -1.38 9.02 -6.81
C SER A 53 -1.76 9.65 -5.47
N VAL A 54 -1.74 10.99 -5.35
CA VAL A 54 -2.16 11.67 -4.12
C VAL A 54 -3.61 11.33 -3.75
N VAL A 55 -4.52 11.27 -4.74
CA VAL A 55 -5.93 10.93 -4.52
C VAL A 55 -6.12 9.45 -4.22
N PHE A 56 -5.53 8.57 -5.02
CA PHE A 56 -5.73 7.12 -4.91
C PHE A 56 -4.95 6.47 -3.76
N PHE A 57 -3.95 7.15 -3.19
CA PHE A 57 -3.24 6.66 -2.00
C PHE A 57 -3.95 7.01 -0.68
N LEU A 58 -4.96 7.89 -0.67
CA LEU A 58 -5.73 8.20 0.54
C LEU A 58 -6.44 6.97 1.13
N PRO A 59 -7.15 6.13 0.35
CA PRO A 59 -7.71 4.87 0.85
C PRO A 59 -6.67 3.90 1.41
N ALA A 60 -5.41 3.97 0.95
CA ALA A 60 -4.34 3.09 1.41
C ALA A 60 -3.96 3.31 2.88
N PHE A 61 -4.23 4.50 3.45
CA PHE A 61 -4.05 4.76 4.88
C PHE A 61 -5.07 4.02 5.76
N ILE A 62 -6.22 3.67 5.20
CA ILE A 62 -7.33 2.98 5.89
C ILE A 62 -7.15 1.45 5.81
N SER A 63 -6.39 0.96 4.81
CA SER A 63 -6.05 -0.46 4.61
C SER A 63 -5.62 -1.22 5.89
N PRO A 64 -4.68 -0.71 6.72
CA PRO A 64 -4.24 -1.41 7.93
C PRO A 64 -5.33 -1.61 8.99
N PHE A 65 -6.47 -0.90 8.89
CA PHE A 65 -7.60 -1.02 9.81
C PHE A 65 -8.73 -1.93 9.29
N LEU A 66 -8.80 -2.19 7.98
CA LEU A 66 -9.88 -2.95 7.31
C LEU A 66 -9.30 -4.01 6.33
N PRO A 67 -8.65 -5.08 6.85
CA PRO A 67 -7.80 -5.98 6.06
C PRO A 67 -8.55 -6.89 5.06
N THR A 68 -9.88 -7.03 5.14
CA THR A 68 -10.63 -8.03 4.36
C THR A 68 -11.18 -7.53 3.03
N ALA A 69 -11.65 -6.27 2.97
CA ALA A 69 -12.29 -5.71 1.78
C ALA A 69 -11.39 -4.72 1.04
N LEU A 70 -10.64 -3.89 1.77
CA LEU A 70 -9.86 -2.80 1.17
C LEU A 70 -8.48 -3.22 0.69
N SER A 71 -7.84 -4.21 1.33
CA SER A 71 -6.47 -4.61 1.01
C SER A 71 -6.30 -5.12 -0.44
N LYS A 72 -7.30 -5.82 -1.01
CA LYS A 72 -7.26 -6.25 -2.43
C LYS A 72 -7.31 -5.07 -3.41
N PHE A 73 -8.12 -4.06 -3.11
CA PHE A 73 -8.26 -2.87 -3.95
C PHE A 73 -7.00 -2.00 -3.88
N VAL A 74 -6.44 -1.83 -2.68
CA VAL A 74 -5.19 -1.10 -2.46
C VAL A 74 -4.01 -1.79 -3.15
N LEU A 75 -3.93 -3.12 -3.11
CA LEU A 75 -2.91 -3.88 -3.84
C LEU A 75 -2.99 -3.63 -5.35
N LEU A 76 -4.20 -3.63 -5.94
CA LEU A 76 -4.37 -3.35 -7.36
C LEU A 76 -3.93 -1.93 -7.73
N ILE A 77 -4.27 -0.94 -6.89
CA ILE A 77 -3.79 0.43 -7.04
C ILE A 77 -2.26 0.47 -6.99
N ASP A 78 -1.63 -0.17 -6.01
CA ASP A 78 -0.18 -0.18 -5.88
C ASP A 78 0.53 -0.79 -7.08
N VAL A 79 -0.03 -1.85 -7.68
CA VAL A 79 0.54 -2.48 -8.89
C VAL A 79 0.52 -1.50 -10.06
N ILE A 80 -0.63 -0.87 -10.32
CA ILE A 80 -0.79 0.11 -11.41
C ILE A 80 0.17 1.29 -11.19
N PHE A 81 0.17 1.85 -9.97
CA PHE A 81 1.04 2.98 -9.66
C PHE A 81 2.52 2.63 -9.67
N SER A 82 2.92 1.41 -9.29
CA SER A 82 4.32 1.00 -9.39
C SER A 82 4.82 1.05 -10.84
N TYR A 83 3.99 0.68 -11.81
CA TYR A 83 4.30 0.77 -13.24
C TYR A 83 4.33 2.22 -13.72
N LEU A 84 3.35 3.03 -13.30
CA LEU A 84 3.32 4.46 -13.63
C LEU A 84 4.53 5.21 -13.06
N TRP A 85 4.92 4.93 -11.82
CA TRP A 85 6.11 5.53 -11.20
C TRP A 85 7.41 5.05 -11.86
N LEU A 86 7.50 3.77 -12.23
CA LEU A 86 8.66 3.24 -12.94
C LEU A 86 8.82 3.86 -14.34
N THR A 87 7.71 3.99 -15.09
CA THR A 87 7.74 4.66 -16.40
C THR A 87 8.06 6.15 -16.27
N ALA A 88 7.50 6.85 -15.29
CA ALA A 88 7.84 8.23 -14.97
C ALA A 88 9.33 8.38 -14.63
N PHE A 89 9.91 7.45 -13.88
CA PHE A 89 11.33 7.42 -13.55
C PHE A 89 12.20 7.24 -14.79
N ILE A 90 11.87 6.29 -15.67
CA ILE A 90 12.63 6.05 -16.91
C ILE A 90 12.64 7.31 -17.79
N PHE A 91 11.50 7.96 -17.97
CA PHE A 91 11.42 9.19 -18.76
C PHE A 91 12.14 10.36 -18.09
N ALA A 92 12.05 10.50 -16.76
CA ALA A 92 12.80 11.50 -16.01
C ALA A 92 14.32 11.29 -16.15
N ALA A 93 14.79 10.05 -16.06
CA ALA A 93 16.21 9.72 -16.19
C ALA A 93 16.73 10.01 -17.60
N GLN A 94 15.94 9.72 -18.65
CA GLN A 94 16.32 10.05 -20.03
C GLN A 94 16.36 11.57 -20.26
N ASP A 95 15.32 12.29 -19.86
CA ASP A 95 15.21 13.75 -20.07
C ASP A 95 16.24 14.55 -19.28
N TYR A 96 16.60 14.11 -18.07
CA TYR A 96 17.52 14.85 -17.19
C TYR A 96 18.98 14.41 -17.28
N ASN A 97 19.27 13.27 -17.90
CA ASN A 97 20.64 12.74 -18.04
C ASN A 97 21.20 12.82 -19.48
N GLN A 98 20.38 13.08 -20.50
CA GLN A 98 20.86 13.13 -21.89
C GLN A 98 21.75 14.33 -22.23
N HIS A 99 21.60 15.49 -21.57
CA HIS A 99 22.38 16.69 -21.89
C HIS A 99 22.86 17.40 -20.61
N SER A 100 24.05 18.01 -20.67
CA SER A 100 24.64 18.79 -19.58
C SER A 100 23.74 19.98 -19.23
N CYS A 101 22.89 19.79 -18.22
CA CYS A 101 21.89 20.75 -17.74
C CYS A 101 22.49 22.12 -17.32
N TYR A 102 23.82 22.18 -17.14
CA TYR A 102 24.58 23.39 -16.88
C TYR A 102 24.64 24.36 -18.07
N PHE A 103 24.67 23.86 -19.31
CA PHE A 103 24.89 24.68 -20.51
C PHE A 103 23.62 25.09 -21.27
N ASN A 104 22.48 24.42 -21.03
CA ASN A 104 21.25 24.63 -21.80
C ASN A 104 20.00 24.91 -20.92
N SER A 105 20.19 25.36 -19.67
CA SER A 105 19.05 25.69 -18.80
C SER A 105 18.52 27.09 -19.08
N PRO A 106 17.21 27.25 -19.35
CA PRO A 106 16.55 28.55 -19.35
C PRO A 106 16.72 29.25 -18.00
N PRO A 107 16.82 30.59 -17.96
CA PRO A 107 16.95 31.34 -16.72
C PRO A 107 15.76 31.05 -15.79
N GLY A 108 16.03 30.47 -14.61
CA GLY A 108 15.03 30.21 -13.57
C GLY A 108 14.87 28.74 -13.14
N VAL A 109 15.36 27.77 -13.92
CA VAL A 109 15.32 26.34 -13.57
C VAL A 109 16.72 25.83 -13.27
N THR A 110 17.04 25.61 -12.00
CA THR A 110 18.36 25.09 -11.60
C THR A 110 18.45 23.59 -11.82
N CYS A 111 19.62 23.11 -12.26
CA CYS A 111 19.92 21.68 -12.45
C CYS A 111 19.59 20.83 -11.21
N GLY A 112 19.86 21.37 -10.02
CA GLY A 112 19.55 20.71 -8.75
C GLY A 112 18.06 20.40 -8.55
N ARG A 113 17.15 21.24 -9.07
CA ARG A 113 15.70 20.98 -8.98
C ARG A 113 15.26 19.83 -9.89
N LYS A 114 15.85 19.69 -11.08
CA LYS A 114 15.56 18.55 -11.98
C LYS A 114 16.02 17.23 -11.36
N LYS A 115 17.23 17.23 -10.78
CA LYS A 115 17.76 16.06 -10.06
C LYS A 115 17.00 15.73 -8.77
N ALA A 116 16.48 16.75 -8.08
CA ALA A 116 15.56 16.54 -6.96
C ALA A 116 14.28 15.85 -7.43
N ASN A 117 13.66 16.31 -8.51
CA ASN A 117 12.46 15.68 -9.07
C ASN A 117 12.70 14.20 -9.44
N GLU A 118 13.80 13.90 -10.14
CA GLU A 118 14.23 12.53 -10.46
C GLU A 118 14.30 11.63 -9.21
N SER A 119 14.91 12.16 -8.15
CA SER A 119 15.12 11.44 -6.89
C SER A 119 13.79 11.18 -6.16
N PHE A 120 12.89 12.15 -6.12
CA PHE A 120 11.58 11.96 -5.48
C PHE A 120 10.66 11.03 -6.26
N ILE A 121 10.75 11.00 -7.60
CA ILE A 121 10.07 10.01 -8.43
C ILE A 121 10.58 8.59 -8.10
N PHE A 122 11.89 8.42 -7.94
CA PHE A 122 12.47 7.14 -7.50
C PHE A 122 12.02 6.75 -6.08
N LEU A 123 11.96 7.70 -5.15
CA LEU A 123 11.46 7.46 -3.79
C LEU A 123 9.98 7.04 -3.80
N ALA A 124 9.15 7.70 -4.60
CA ALA A 124 7.76 7.31 -4.76
C ALA A 124 7.66 5.87 -5.30
N PHE A 125 8.44 5.51 -6.33
CA PHE A 125 8.50 4.15 -6.84
C PHE A 125 8.89 3.12 -5.76
N ILE A 126 10.01 3.32 -5.06
CA ILE A 126 10.52 2.32 -4.10
C ILE A 126 9.59 2.16 -2.89
N PHE A 127 8.99 3.24 -2.39
CA PHE A 127 8.01 3.15 -1.30
C PHE A 127 6.70 2.50 -1.75
N THR A 128 6.27 2.72 -2.99
CA THR A 128 5.13 1.99 -3.58
C THR A 128 5.44 0.49 -3.67
N PHE A 129 6.66 0.13 -4.07
CA PHE A 129 7.12 -1.26 -4.15
C PHE A 129 7.16 -1.94 -2.76
N PHE A 130 7.73 -1.28 -1.75
CA PHE A 130 7.73 -1.80 -0.38
C PHE A 130 6.32 -1.84 0.23
N GLY A 131 5.48 -0.83 -0.03
CA GLY A 131 4.08 -0.82 0.41
C GLY A 131 3.29 -2.00 -0.14
N MET A 132 3.48 -2.32 -1.42
CA MET A 132 2.90 -3.51 -2.06
C MET A 132 3.38 -4.81 -1.40
N PHE A 133 4.67 -4.96 -1.14
CA PHE A 133 5.21 -6.17 -0.49
C PHE A 133 4.66 -6.35 0.93
N LEU A 134 4.55 -5.25 1.68
CA LEU A 134 3.97 -5.25 3.04
C LEU A 134 2.47 -5.61 3.02
N GLU A 135 1.69 -5.14 2.05
CA GLU A 135 0.29 -5.58 1.87
C GLU A 135 0.17 -7.06 1.56
N VAL A 136 1.00 -7.57 0.65
CA VAL A 136 1.01 -9.00 0.32
C VAL A 136 1.37 -9.83 1.54
N ALA A 137 2.38 -9.41 2.31
CA ALA A 137 2.76 -10.06 3.56
C ALA A 137 1.63 -10.01 4.60
N ALA A 138 0.92 -8.89 4.73
CA ALA A 138 -0.23 -8.74 5.63
C ALA A 138 -1.39 -9.68 5.24
N LEU A 139 -1.72 -9.75 3.95
CA LEU A 139 -2.74 -10.68 3.42
C LEU A 139 -2.35 -12.14 3.59
N TRP A 140 -1.06 -12.45 3.48
CA TRP A 140 -0.55 -13.81 3.68
C TRP A 140 -0.62 -14.22 5.15
N ALA A 141 -0.22 -13.33 6.06
CA ALA A 141 -0.35 -13.53 7.51
C ALA A 141 -1.81 -13.74 7.92
N TYR A 142 -2.72 -12.89 7.41
CA TYR A 142 -4.15 -13.00 7.68
C TYR A 142 -4.76 -14.31 7.14
N ARG A 143 -4.38 -14.74 5.94
CA ARG A 143 -4.82 -16.03 5.38
C ARG A 143 -4.30 -17.22 6.18
N LYS A 144 -3.07 -17.13 6.70
CA LYS A 144 -2.48 -18.17 7.55
C LYS A 144 -3.27 -18.30 8.86
N GLU A 145 -3.60 -17.18 9.52
CA GLU A 145 -4.43 -17.17 10.74
C GLU A 145 -5.82 -17.77 10.49
N LYS A 146 -6.49 -17.39 9.39
CA LYS A 146 -7.78 -17.99 8.98
C LYS A 146 -7.71 -19.48 8.67
N ARG A 147 -6.59 -19.97 8.12
CA ARG A 147 -6.41 -21.40 7.86
C ARG A 147 -6.12 -22.18 9.14
N SER A 148 -5.51 -21.54 10.14
CA SER A 148 -5.21 -22.13 11.44
C SER A 148 -6.38 -22.13 12.42
N THR A 149 -7.43 -21.33 12.18
CA THR A 149 -8.70 -21.43 12.90
C THR A 149 -9.63 -22.38 12.14
N PRO A 150 -9.91 -23.60 12.65
CA PRO A 150 -10.98 -24.40 12.07
C PRO A 150 -12.26 -23.57 12.14
N ALA A 151 -13.04 -23.59 11.04
CA ALA A 151 -14.34 -22.94 11.00
C ALA A 151 -15.12 -23.39 12.24
N VAL A 152 -15.37 -22.46 13.18
CA VAL A 152 -16.28 -22.71 14.29
C VAL A 152 -17.63 -22.96 13.64
N GLU A 153 -17.97 -24.23 13.55
CA GLU A 153 -19.26 -24.72 13.11
C GLU A 153 -20.31 -24.01 13.97
N LYS A 154 -21.11 -23.15 13.35
CA LYS A 154 -22.31 -22.61 13.98
C LYS A 154 -23.29 -23.77 14.07
N ASN A 155 -23.10 -24.68 15.03
CA ASN A 155 -24.11 -25.63 15.47
C ASN A 155 -25.22 -24.82 16.14
N GLY A 156 -26.08 -24.25 15.32
CA GLY A 156 -27.39 -23.76 15.72
C GLY A 156 -28.26 -24.96 16.07
N GLY A 157 -28.39 -25.24 17.37
CA GLY A 157 -29.35 -26.21 17.88
C GLY A 157 -28.74 -27.19 18.86
N ALA A 158 -28.42 -26.74 20.07
CA ALA A 158 -28.25 -27.64 21.21
C ALA A 158 -29.61 -28.30 21.52
N ARG A 159 -29.91 -29.41 20.84
CA ARG A 159 -30.80 -30.43 21.37
C ARG A 159 -29.92 -31.39 22.20
N PRO A 160 -30.24 -31.62 23.48
CA PRO A 160 -29.53 -32.62 24.25
C PRO A 160 -29.66 -34.00 23.56
N PRO A 161 -28.62 -34.84 23.56
CA PRO A 161 -28.72 -36.19 23.03
C PRO A 161 -29.79 -36.96 23.82
N LEU A 162 -30.75 -37.56 23.10
CA LEU A 162 -31.89 -38.27 23.71
C LEU A 162 -31.51 -39.65 24.30
N ASP A 163 -30.24 -40.05 24.22
CA ASP A 163 -29.78 -41.42 24.50
C ASP A 163 -28.74 -41.49 25.64
N ALA A 164 -28.77 -40.57 26.61
CA ALA A 164 -28.02 -40.77 27.84
C ALA A 164 -28.62 -41.97 28.61
N PRO A 165 -27.83 -42.99 28.99
CA PRO A 165 -28.34 -44.13 29.74
C PRO A 165 -29.00 -43.66 31.03
N VAL A 166 -30.26 -44.04 31.25
CA VAL A 166 -30.93 -43.85 32.53
C VAL A 166 -30.25 -44.78 33.53
N ASP A 167 -29.58 -44.21 34.53
CA ASP A 167 -29.06 -44.97 35.67
C ASP A 167 -30.22 -45.73 36.34
N PRO A 168 -30.17 -47.07 36.47
CA PRO A 168 -31.20 -47.80 37.19
C PRO A 168 -31.10 -47.46 38.68
N ALA A 169 -32.17 -46.87 39.21
CA ALA A 169 -32.36 -46.68 40.64
C ALA A 169 -32.17 -48.01 41.38
N ALA A 170 -31.25 -48.03 42.34
CA ALA A 170 -30.93 -49.21 43.14
C ALA A 170 -32.17 -49.69 43.94
N PRO A 171 -32.32 -51.01 44.16
CA PRO A 171 -33.46 -51.55 44.88
C PRO A 171 -33.31 -51.26 46.38
N ALA A 172 -34.28 -50.57 46.96
CA ALA A 172 -34.42 -50.48 48.40
C ALA A 172 -35.05 -51.78 48.92
N THR A 173 -34.22 -52.60 49.56
CA THR A 173 -34.61 -53.79 50.31
C THR A 173 -35.28 -53.42 51.64
N ALA A 174 -36.45 -54.05 51.87
CA ALA A 174 -37.02 -54.55 53.14
C ALA A 174 -37.05 -53.65 54.39
N VAL A 175 -38.27 -53.39 54.91
CA VAL A 175 -38.84 -54.00 56.13
C VAL A 175 -40.34 -54.22 55.90
#